data_AF-A0AAT9GMR8-F1
#
_entry.id   AF-A0AAT9GMR8-F1
#
_cell.length_a   1.000
_cell.length_b   1.000
_cell.length_c   1.000
_cell.angle_alpha   90.00
_cell.angle_beta   90.00
_cell.angle_gamma   90.00
#
_symmetry.space_group_name_H-M   'P 1'
#
loop_
_entity.id
_entity.type
_entity.pdbx_description
1 polymer ?
#
loop_
_entity_poly.entity_id
_entity_poly.type
_entity_poly.pdbx_seq_one_letter_code
_entity_poly.pdbx_strand_id
1 'polypeptide(L)'
;MVNYFPYLLNYLSTQENFPLDAVIPELKPLYSFANAYKYACLGNLQQSAFFLQGAKDSPFINPYSLKQHKLTNPSCYDNLFLSVNNYFFPSDIAKHALNAIILETKNYINPDSNFVENGNKLAREEIDKALSFNPNPVYKFYKAFISRDFDNNHYQLIKEYYKHIENNFLSYYQPLFDLTFYHLSFLNISDVSSTMVALVSNFIAYNEIDLLSEGVSKISSHLPLNPLAFTDLYFASRDLAKLIEIISTSYSFTLEQSDHATSKSIPSILKAEKELEKHGRQRQTIALRIMLKYIKDRNTEEFYKEYYIMRQIHDVAFKDYLYYLYKGSRREIQKELCKLEKEELAELCNFT
;
A
#
# COMPACT_ATOMS: atom_id res chain seq x y z
N MET A 1 15.39 -7.27 4.38
CA MET A 1 14.56 -6.86 3.23
C MET A 1 14.30 -5.38 3.40
N VAL A 2 14.88 -4.56 2.52
CA VAL A 2 14.93 -3.10 2.65
C VAL A 2 13.57 -2.56 2.27
N ASN A 3 13.04 -1.63 3.08
CA ASN A 3 11.90 -0.81 2.74
C ASN A 3 12.19 -0.14 1.39
N TYR A 4 11.63 -0.68 0.32
CA TYR A 4 11.92 -0.25 -1.05
C TYR A 4 11.27 1.11 -1.33
N PHE A 5 10.32 1.54 -0.49
CA PHE A 5 9.57 2.78 -0.66
C PHE A 5 10.44 4.05 -0.58
N PRO A 6 11.26 4.30 0.47
CA PRO A 6 12.18 5.44 0.47
C PRO A 6 13.25 5.38 -0.64
N TYR A 7 13.72 4.18 -1.01
CA TYR A 7 14.70 4.01 -2.09
C TYR A 7 14.09 4.30 -3.46
N LEU A 8 12.86 3.85 -3.72
CA LEU A 8 12.13 4.15 -4.95
C LEU A 8 11.80 5.64 -5.05
N LEU A 9 11.41 6.28 -3.95
CA LEU A 9 11.15 7.72 -3.91
C LEU A 9 12.40 8.56 -4.14
N ASN A 10 13.51 8.22 -3.48
CA ASN A 10 14.79 8.90 -3.69
C ASN A 10 15.28 8.70 -5.13
N TYR A 11 15.02 7.52 -5.71
CA TYR A 11 15.33 7.21 -7.11
C TYR A 11 14.53 8.04 -8.14
N LEU A 12 13.24 8.24 -7.91
CA LEU A 12 12.41 9.08 -8.79
C LEU A 12 12.91 10.54 -8.83
N SER A 13 13.63 10.99 -7.79
CA SER A 13 14.25 12.32 -7.72
C SER A 13 15.70 12.39 -8.21
N THR A 14 16.38 11.27 -8.50
CA THR A 14 17.76 11.26 -9.01
C THR A 14 17.81 11.03 -10.52
N GLN A 15 18.92 11.41 -11.17
CA GLN A 15 19.14 11.09 -12.59
C GLN A 15 19.65 9.67 -12.83
N GLU A 16 20.08 8.95 -11.79
CA GLU A 16 20.64 7.60 -11.87
C GLU A 16 19.61 6.57 -12.34
N ASN A 17 20.06 5.49 -12.99
CA ASN A 17 19.21 4.36 -13.39
C ASN A 17 19.37 3.20 -12.41
N PHE A 18 18.27 2.55 -12.05
CA PHE A 18 18.34 1.36 -11.19
C PHE A 18 18.63 0.12 -12.04
N PRO A 19 19.71 -0.63 -11.77
CA PRO A 19 19.95 -1.90 -12.45
C PRO A 19 18.92 -2.92 -11.96
N LEU A 20 18.03 -3.36 -12.86
CA LEU A 20 16.99 -4.36 -12.55
C LEU A 20 17.57 -5.70 -12.08
N ASP A 21 18.83 -5.99 -12.42
CA ASP A 21 19.54 -7.21 -12.02
C ASP A 21 19.87 -7.24 -10.52
N ALA A 22 19.88 -6.09 -9.85
CA ALA A 22 20.11 -5.98 -8.41
C ALA A 22 18.81 -6.05 -7.58
N VAL A 23 17.65 -6.13 -8.23
CA VAL A 23 16.33 -6.15 -7.57
C VAL A 23 15.87 -7.59 -7.36
N ILE A 24 15.28 -7.88 -6.20
CA ILE A 24 14.68 -9.20 -5.95
C ILE A 24 13.58 -9.47 -6.99
N PRO A 25 13.46 -10.71 -7.52
CA PRO A 25 12.56 -11.03 -8.62
C PRO A 25 11.13 -10.51 -8.46
N GLU A 26 10.58 -10.58 -7.25
CA GLU A 26 9.23 -10.18 -6.91
C GLU A 26 8.98 -8.68 -7.12
N LEU A 27 9.99 -7.84 -6.91
CA LEU A 27 9.90 -6.39 -7.06
C LEU A 27 10.31 -5.89 -8.44
N LYS A 28 10.95 -6.73 -9.27
CA LYS A 28 11.40 -6.34 -10.62
C LYS A 28 10.30 -5.65 -11.44
N PRO A 29 9.03 -6.11 -11.45
CA PRO A 29 7.99 -5.43 -12.21
C PRO A 29 7.71 -4.00 -11.74
N LEU A 30 7.67 -3.77 -10.43
CA LEU A 30 7.45 -2.43 -9.86
C LEU A 30 8.59 -1.46 -10.21
N TYR A 31 9.83 -1.93 -10.11
CA TYR A 31 11.00 -1.14 -10.51
C TYR A 31 11.04 -0.89 -12.03
N SER A 32 10.64 -1.89 -12.82
CA SER A 32 10.52 -1.74 -14.27
C SER A 32 9.48 -0.66 -14.61
N PHE A 33 8.33 -0.67 -13.93
CA PHE A 33 7.33 0.38 -14.11
C PHE A 33 7.82 1.75 -13.67
N ALA A 34 8.51 1.86 -12.52
CA ALA A 34 9.06 3.13 -12.04
C ALA A 34 10.08 3.73 -13.04
N ASN A 35 10.93 2.88 -13.64
CA ASN A 35 11.82 3.28 -14.72
C ASN A 35 11.03 3.78 -15.93
N ALA A 36 10.01 3.02 -16.36
CA ALA A 36 9.17 3.42 -17.47
C ALA A 36 8.49 4.78 -17.23
N TYR A 37 8.00 5.01 -16.02
CA TYR A 37 7.38 6.25 -15.59
C TYR A 37 8.37 7.42 -15.63
N LYS A 38 9.59 7.23 -15.10
CA LYS A 38 10.65 8.23 -15.15
C LYS A 38 10.99 8.63 -16.59
N TYR A 39 11.17 7.66 -17.49
CA TYR A 39 11.43 7.94 -18.90
C TYR A 39 10.24 8.61 -19.60
N ALA A 40 9.02 8.24 -19.23
CA ALA A 40 7.82 8.91 -19.72
C ALA A 40 7.76 10.38 -19.27
N CYS A 41 8.14 10.69 -18.03
CA CYS A 41 8.24 12.08 -17.56
C CYS A 41 9.24 12.92 -18.38
N LEU A 42 10.29 12.28 -18.90
CA LEU A 42 11.30 12.92 -19.76
C LEU A 42 10.89 12.94 -21.25
N GLY A 43 9.71 12.41 -21.60
CA GLY A 43 9.24 12.31 -22.99
C GLY A 43 9.93 11.21 -23.83
N ASN A 44 10.73 10.33 -23.21
CA ASN A 44 11.39 9.23 -23.91
C ASN A 44 10.47 8.00 -24.01
N LEU A 45 9.60 8.03 -25.03
CA LEU A 45 8.55 7.02 -25.22
C LEU A 45 9.10 5.61 -25.50
N GLN A 46 10.19 5.52 -26.28
CA GLN A 46 10.78 4.23 -26.65
C GLN A 46 11.37 3.52 -25.43
N GLN A 47 12.14 4.24 -24.61
CA GLN A 47 12.74 3.66 -23.41
C GLN A 47 11.67 3.35 -22.36
N SER A 48 10.64 4.19 -22.27
CA SER A 48 9.47 3.91 -21.44
C SER A 48 8.79 2.60 -21.84
N ALA A 49 8.50 2.40 -23.13
CA ALA A 49 7.91 1.18 -23.64
C ALA A 49 8.79 -0.07 -23.40
N PHE A 50 10.11 0.05 -23.54
CA PHE A 50 11.05 -1.03 -23.24
C PHE A 50 10.90 -1.50 -21.78
N PHE A 51 10.88 -0.58 -20.82
CA PHE A 51 10.73 -0.92 -19.41
C PHE A 51 9.32 -1.41 -19.06
N LEU A 52 8.27 -0.99 -19.77
CA LEU A 52 6.91 -1.52 -19.55
C LEU A 52 6.80 -3.02 -19.87
N GLN A 53 7.67 -3.58 -20.72
CA GLN A 53 7.67 -5.02 -21.00
C GLN A 53 7.97 -5.87 -19.74
N GLY A 54 8.76 -5.35 -18.80
CA GLY A 54 9.05 -6.01 -17.52
C GLY A 54 7.94 -5.89 -16.48
N ALA A 55 6.91 -5.07 -16.75
CA ALA A 55 5.82 -4.75 -15.84
C ALA A 55 4.49 -5.44 -16.21
N LYS A 56 4.39 -5.97 -17.43
CA LYS A 56 3.11 -6.25 -18.09
C LYS A 56 2.24 -7.38 -17.53
N ASP A 57 2.84 -8.33 -16.82
CA ASP A 57 2.15 -9.52 -16.28
C ASP A 57 2.13 -9.52 -14.75
N SER A 58 2.46 -8.39 -14.12
CA SER A 58 2.62 -8.35 -12.67
C SER A 58 1.37 -7.82 -11.98
N PRO A 59 0.86 -8.55 -10.96
CA PRO A 59 -0.23 -8.05 -10.12
C PRO A 59 0.17 -6.83 -9.26
N PHE A 60 1.46 -6.53 -9.14
CA PHE A 60 1.95 -5.31 -8.48
C PHE A 60 1.74 -4.04 -9.27
N ILE A 61 1.51 -4.18 -10.57
CA ILE A 61 1.24 -3.05 -11.44
C ILE A 61 -0.27 -2.90 -11.49
N ASN A 62 -0.76 -2.13 -10.53
CA ASN A 62 -2.15 -1.75 -10.42
C ASN A 62 -2.22 -0.28 -9.97
N PRO A 63 -3.33 0.42 -10.20
CA PRO A 63 -3.42 1.86 -9.92
C PRO A 63 -3.12 2.25 -8.47
N TYR A 64 -3.40 1.35 -7.53
CA TYR A 64 -3.32 1.55 -6.09
C TYR A 64 -1.87 1.56 -5.64
N SER A 65 -1.14 0.51 -6.03
CA SER A 65 0.29 0.43 -5.81
C SER A 65 0.98 1.62 -6.46
N LEU A 66 0.69 1.97 -7.72
CA LEU A 66 1.36 3.09 -8.38
C LEU A 66 1.14 4.44 -7.66
N LYS A 67 -0.08 4.72 -7.20
CA LYS A 67 -0.38 5.95 -6.45
C LYS A 67 0.27 5.97 -5.08
N GLN A 68 0.23 4.85 -4.35
CA GLN A 68 0.89 4.73 -3.04
C GLN A 68 2.38 5.07 -3.16
N HIS A 69 3.02 4.60 -4.24
CA HIS A 69 4.43 4.86 -4.56
C HIS A 69 4.74 6.27 -5.10
N LYS A 70 3.80 7.21 -4.95
CA LYS A 70 3.90 8.64 -5.35
C LYS A 70 4.24 8.85 -6.82
N LEU A 71 3.85 7.92 -7.69
CA LEU A 71 3.88 8.09 -9.13
C LEU A 71 2.63 8.91 -9.53
N THR A 72 2.63 10.21 -9.26
CA THR A 72 1.41 11.04 -9.27
C THR A 72 1.42 12.23 -10.24
N ASN A 73 2.28 12.22 -11.27
CA ASN A 73 2.33 13.29 -12.27
C ASN A 73 1.49 12.91 -13.50
N PRO A 74 0.35 13.58 -13.78
CA PRO A 74 -0.54 13.24 -14.88
C PRO A 74 0.13 13.26 -16.27
N SER A 75 1.08 14.18 -16.51
CA SER A 75 1.73 14.28 -17.83
C SER A 75 2.64 13.09 -18.11
N CYS A 76 3.21 12.47 -17.07
CA CYS A 76 3.96 11.23 -17.23
C CYS A 76 3.04 10.07 -17.61
N TYR A 77 1.80 10.04 -17.10
CA TYR A 77 0.82 9.03 -17.52
C TYR A 77 0.34 9.23 -18.96
N ASP A 78 0.25 10.47 -19.45
CA ASP A 78 -0.01 10.73 -20.87
C ASP A 78 1.09 10.13 -21.75
N ASN A 79 2.35 10.36 -21.40
CA ASN A 79 3.47 9.79 -22.13
C ASN A 79 3.54 8.26 -21.97
N LEU A 80 3.20 7.69 -20.81
CA LEU A 80 3.10 6.23 -20.65
C LEU A 80 2.02 5.64 -21.58
N PHE A 81 0.86 6.28 -21.66
CA PHE A 81 -0.21 5.87 -22.56
C PHE A 81 0.24 5.92 -24.03
N LEU A 82 0.94 6.98 -24.42
CA LEU A 82 1.54 7.09 -25.76
C LEU A 82 2.59 6.00 -26.02
N SER A 83 3.47 5.72 -25.05
CA SER A 83 4.47 4.65 -25.14
C SER A 83 3.82 3.28 -25.39
N VAL A 84 2.77 2.95 -24.64
CA VAL A 84 2.03 1.70 -24.83
C VAL A 84 1.41 1.64 -26.22
N ASN A 85 0.73 2.70 -26.64
CA ASN A 85 -0.01 2.69 -27.91
C ASN A 85 0.89 2.73 -29.16
N ASN A 86 2.08 3.34 -29.06
CA ASN A 86 3.02 3.45 -30.18
C ASN A 86 3.89 2.20 -30.36
N TYR A 87 4.18 1.45 -29.28
CA TYR A 87 5.19 0.39 -29.32
C TYR A 87 4.65 -1.02 -29.00
N PHE A 88 3.43 -1.16 -28.47
CA PHE A 88 2.80 -2.47 -28.24
C PHE A 88 1.82 -2.81 -29.38
N PHE A 89 1.77 -4.08 -29.76
CA PHE A 89 0.87 -4.56 -30.80
C PHE A 89 -0.59 -4.40 -30.38
N PRO A 90 -1.51 -4.05 -31.31
CA PRO A 90 -2.93 -3.89 -31.00
C PRO A 90 -3.63 -5.15 -30.45
N SER A 91 -3.10 -6.34 -30.70
CA SER A 91 -3.64 -7.61 -30.20
C SER A 91 -2.99 -8.09 -28.90
N ASP A 92 -2.06 -7.31 -28.34
CA ASP A 92 -1.35 -7.67 -27.11
C ASP A 92 -2.26 -7.45 -25.90
N ILE A 93 -2.52 -8.50 -25.12
CA ILE A 93 -3.31 -8.43 -23.88
C ILE A 93 -2.69 -7.43 -22.90
N ALA A 94 -1.35 -7.41 -22.83
CA ALA A 94 -0.60 -6.50 -21.96
C ALA A 94 -0.84 -5.03 -22.31
N LYS A 95 -1.00 -4.71 -23.60
CA LYS A 95 -1.29 -3.35 -24.06
C LYS A 95 -2.57 -2.84 -23.39
N HIS A 96 -3.63 -3.63 -23.50
CA HIS A 96 -4.95 -3.27 -23.02
C HIS A 96 -5.03 -3.24 -21.50
N ALA A 97 -4.40 -4.20 -20.82
CA ALA A 97 -4.31 -4.21 -19.37
C ALA A 97 -3.53 -2.99 -18.83
N LEU A 98 -2.36 -2.69 -19.41
CA LEU A 98 -1.54 -1.53 -19.01
C LEU A 98 -2.25 -0.21 -19.31
N ASN A 99 -2.91 -0.08 -20.46
CA ASN A 99 -3.72 1.10 -20.79
C ASN A 99 -4.82 1.33 -19.74
N ALA A 100 -5.56 0.29 -19.35
CA ALA A 100 -6.59 0.39 -18.32
C ALA A 100 -6.00 0.86 -16.99
N ILE A 101 -4.89 0.26 -16.54
CA ILE A 101 -4.18 0.65 -15.31
C ILE A 101 -3.71 2.11 -15.38
N ILE A 102 -3.07 2.52 -16.47
CA ILE A 102 -2.56 3.89 -16.68
C ILE A 102 -3.69 4.91 -16.61
N LEU A 103 -4.80 4.65 -17.31
CA LEU A 103 -5.96 5.54 -17.35
C LEU A 103 -6.65 5.62 -15.98
N GLU A 104 -6.88 4.49 -15.33
CA GLU A 104 -7.48 4.45 -13.98
C GLU A 104 -6.60 5.20 -12.96
N THR A 105 -5.28 5.00 -13.01
CA THR A 105 -4.34 5.71 -12.12
C THR A 105 -4.34 7.22 -12.39
N LYS A 106 -4.39 7.63 -13.67
CA LYS A 106 -4.44 9.05 -14.04
C LYS A 106 -5.72 9.72 -13.57
N ASN A 107 -6.88 9.09 -13.74
CA ASN A 107 -8.18 9.60 -13.27
C ASN A 107 -8.19 9.79 -11.75
N TYR A 108 -7.44 8.96 -11.05
CA TYR A 108 -7.33 8.99 -9.61
C TYR A 108 -6.41 10.10 -9.07
N ILE A 109 -5.44 10.54 -9.87
CA ILE A 109 -4.57 11.67 -9.55
C ILE A 109 -5.27 13.00 -9.86
N ASN A 110 -6.13 13.04 -10.88
CA ASN A 110 -6.90 14.22 -11.27
C ASN A 110 -8.41 13.93 -11.21
N PRO A 111 -9.02 14.01 -10.00
CA PRO A 111 -10.40 13.57 -9.79
C PRO A 111 -11.47 14.51 -10.35
N ASP A 112 -11.11 15.71 -10.85
CA ASP A 112 -12.08 16.67 -11.37
C ASP A 112 -12.44 16.38 -12.85
N SER A 113 -13.71 16.61 -13.21
CA SER A 113 -14.27 16.75 -14.58
C SER A 113 -14.79 15.51 -15.33
N ASN A 114 -15.50 15.79 -16.45
CA ASN A 114 -15.87 14.87 -17.55
C ASN A 114 -14.73 13.95 -18.03
N PHE A 115 -13.48 14.26 -17.67
CA PHE A 115 -12.32 13.42 -17.88
C PHE A 115 -12.42 12.08 -17.12
N VAL A 116 -13.00 12.06 -15.92
CA VAL A 116 -13.16 10.83 -15.12
C VAL A 116 -14.21 9.90 -15.75
N GLU A 117 -15.35 10.43 -16.20
CA GLU A 117 -16.38 9.61 -16.86
C GLU A 117 -15.89 9.01 -18.19
N ASN A 118 -15.28 9.84 -19.04
CA ASN A 118 -14.72 9.38 -20.31
C ASN A 118 -13.49 8.48 -20.11
N GLY A 119 -12.63 8.80 -19.14
CA GLY A 119 -11.46 8.02 -18.78
C GLY A 119 -11.82 6.64 -18.22
N ASN A 120 -12.83 6.56 -17.34
CA ASN A 120 -13.32 5.28 -16.81
C ASN A 120 -13.98 4.44 -17.91
N LYS A 121 -14.73 5.08 -18.82
CA LYS A 121 -15.27 4.40 -20.00
C LYS A 121 -14.16 3.81 -20.87
N LEU A 122 -13.13 4.59 -21.18
CA LEU A 122 -11.98 4.11 -21.98
C LEU A 122 -11.21 3.00 -21.25
N ALA A 123 -10.95 3.14 -19.94
CA ALA A 123 -10.31 2.08 -19.15
C ALA A 123 -11.14 0.79 -19.15
N ARG A 124 -12.48 0.92 -19.07
CA ARG A 124 -13.41 -0.22 -19.15
C ARG A 124 -13.40 -0.90 -20.52
N GLU A 125 -13.36 -0.13 -21.60
CA GLU A 125 -13.25 -0.67 -22.95
C GLU A 125 -11.93 -1.43 -23.15
N GLU A 126 -10.83 -0.91 -22.61
CA GLU A 126 -9.53 -1.58 -22.68
C GLU A 126 -9.51 -2.87 -21.84
N ILE A 127 -10.05 -2.88 -20.61
CA ILE A 127 -10.07 -4.11 -19.81
C ILE A 127 -11.02 -5.17 -20.40
N ASP A 128 -12.11 -4.76 -21.06
CA ASP A 128 -13.00 -5.68 -21.76
C ASP A 128 -12.31 -6.34 -22.96
N LYS A 129 -11.47 -5.61 -23.70
CA LYS A 129 -10.62 -6.19 -24.74
C LYS A 129 -9.64 -7.19 -24.15
N ALA A 130 -8.94 -6.85 -23.06
CA ALA A 130 -8.02 -7.76 -22.39
C ALA A 130 -8.71 -9.07 -21.97
N LEU A 131 -9.89 -8.97 -21.34
CA LEU A 131 -10.71 -10.12 -20.93
C LEU A 131 -11.16 -10.99 -22.12
N SER A 132 -11.46 -10.37 -23.27
CA SER A 132 -11.85 -11.11 -24.48
C SER A 132 -10.72 -11.96 -25.05
N PHE A 133 -9.48 -11.52 -24.89
CA PHE A 133 -8.28 -12.25 -25.31
C PHE A 133 -7.81 -13.27 -24.27
N ASN A 134 -7.92 -12.95 -22.98
CA ASN A 134 -7.58 -13.85 -21.88
C ASN A 134 -8.45 -13.54 -20.64
N PRO A 135 -9.36 -14.45 -20.23
CA PRO A 135 -10.28 -14.24 -19.12
C PRO A 135 -9.61 -14.47 -17.73
N ASN A 136 -8.41 -13.91 -17.53
CA ASN A 136 -7.67 -14.02 -16.27
C ASN A 136 -8.45 -13.33 -15.11
N PRO A 137 -8.56 -13.94 -13.92
CA PRO A 137 -9.24 -13.35 -12.76
C PRO A 137 -8.78 -11.94 -12.38
N VAL A 138 -7.49 -11.62 -12.56
CA VAL A 138 -6.92 -10.29 -12.25
C VAL A 138 -7.62 -9.17 -13.04
N TYR A 139 -8.02 -9.42 -14.28
CA TYR A 139 -8.70 -8.42 -15.10
C TYR A 139 -10.17 -8.22 -14.71
N LYS A 140 -10.84 -9.24 -14.18
CA LYS A 140 -12.19 -9.11 -13.62
C LYS A 140 -12.19 -8.22 -12.38
N PHE A 141 -11.14 -8.35 -11.57
CA PHE A 141 -10.90 -7.50 -10.43
C PHE A 141 -10.72 -6.04 -10.87
N TYR A 142 -9.78 -5.70 -11.77
CA TYR A 142 -9.62 -4.32 -12.27
C TYR A 142 -10.90 -3.72 -12.84
N LYS A 143 -11.69 -4.52 -13.57
CA LYS A 143 -12.99 -4.07 -14.10
C LYS A 143 -13.99 -3.67 -13.00
N ALA A 144 -14.04 -4.39 -11.88
CA ALA A 144 -14.95 -4.09 -10.77
C ALA A 144 -14.54 -2.83 -9.99
N PHE A 145 -13.28 -2.44 -10.03
CA PHE A 145 -12.79 -1.20 -9.45
C PHE A 145 -13.16 0.02 -10.27
N ILE A 146 -13.05 -0.09 -11.59
CA ILE A 146 -13.50 0.96 -12.52
C ILE A 146 -15.00 1.25 -12.34
N SER A 147 -15.82 0.24 -12.01
CA SER A 147 -17.26 0.42 -11.78
C SER A 147 -17.64 0.93 -10.40
N ARG A 148 -16.75 0.86 -9.39
CA ARG A 148 -16.94 1.38 -8.02
C ARG A 148 -18.16 0.80 -7.29
N ASP A 149 -18.49 -0.46 -7.55
CA ASP A 149 -19.71 -1.07 -7.00
C ASP A 149 -19.59 -1.46 -5.51
N PHE A 150 -18.37 -1.56 -4.95
CA PHE A 150 -18.02 -1.83 -3.54
C PHE A 150 -18.96 -2.79 -2.79
N ASP A 151 -19.41 -3.86 -3.45
CA ASP A 151 -20.42 -4.79 -2.97
C ASP A 151 -19.84 -6.18 -2.62
N ASN A 152 -20.72 -7.13 -2.30
CA ASN A 152 -20.32 -8.51 -2.01
C ASN A 152 -19.65 -9.19 -3.21
N ASN A 153 -20.04 -8.84 -4.45
CA ASN A 153 -19.42 -9.41 -5.64
C ASN A 153 -17.98 -8.89 -5.79
N HIS A 154 -17.78 -7.60 -5.59
CA HIS A 154 -16.48 -6.95 -5.54
C HIS A 154 -15.58 -7.60 -4.46
N TYR A 155 -16.12 -7.89 -3.27
CA TYR A 155 -15.40 -8.64 -2.23
C TYR A 155 -14.99 -10.06 -2.66
N GLN A 156 -15.84 -10.78 -3.39
CA GLN A 156 -15.45 -12.10 -3.91
C GLN A 156 -14.33 -12.00 -4.94
N LEU A 157 -14.35 -10.99 -5.81
CA LEU A 157 -13.29 -10.75 -6.78
C LEU A 157 -11.95 -10.44 -6.10
N ILE A 158 -11.96 -9.65 -5.03
CA ILE A 158 -10.80 -9.45 -4.14
C ILE A 158 -10.28 -10.81 -3.65
N LYS A 159 -11.14 -11.63 -3.04
CA LYS A 159 -10.74 -12.94 -2.52
C LYS A 159 -10.16 -13.86 -3.59
N GLU A 160 -10.76 -13.91 -4.77
CA GLU A 160 -10.27 -14.70 -5.90
C GLU A 160 -8.91 -14.21 -6.41
N TYR A 161 -8.76 -12.89 -6.53
CA TYR A 161 -7.48 -12.24 -6.87
C TYR A 161 -6.39 -12.66 -5.88
N TYR A 162 -6.65 -12.58 -4.56
CA TYR A 162 -5.66 -13.00 -3.56
C TYR A 162 -5.37 -14.49 -3.61
N LYS A 163 -6.35 -15.36 -3.78
CA LYS A 163 -6.08 -16.81 -3.95
C LYS A 163 -5.17 -17.09 -5.15
N HIS A 164 -5.34 -16.34 -6.24
CA HIS A 164 -4.50 -16.48 -7.42
C HIS A 164 -3.06 -16.02 -7.16
N ILE A 165 -2.93 -14.92 -6.42
CA ILE A 165 -1.67 -14.24 -6.12
C ILE A 165 -0.89 -14.95 -5.03
N GLU A 166 -1.53 -15.39 -3.95
CA GLU A 166 -0.94 -16.09 -2.81
C GLU A 166 0.05 -17.20 -3.21
N ASN A 167 -0.23 -17.94 -4.29
CA ASN A 167 0.67 -18.98 -4.81
C ASN A 167 2.04 -18.45 -5.29
N ASN A 168 2.09 -17.19 -5.73
CA ASN A 168 3.30 -16.47 -6.11
C ASN A 168 3.85 -15.61 -4.94
N PHE A 169 3.13 -15.54 -3.82
CA PHE A 169 3.30 -14.57 -2.73
C PHE A 169 3.11 -15.18 -1.34
N LEU A 170 3.76 -16.30 -1.05
CA LEU A 170 3.67 -16.96 0.27
C LEU A 170 3.98 -16.02 1.46
N SER A 171 4.51 -14.81 1.23
CA SER A 171 4.82 -13.85 2.29
C SER A 171 4.38 -12.39 2.06
N TYR A 172 3.72 -12.02 0.94
CA TYR A 172 3.58 -10.61 0.56
C TYR A 172 2.14 -10.11 0.44
N TYR A 173 1.66 -9.40 1.48
CA TYR A 173 0.29 -8.91 1.59
C TYR A 173 0.12 -7.42 1.23
N GLN A 174 1.20 -6.74 0.83
CA GLN A 174 1.17 -5.31 0.46
C GLN A 174 0.06 -4.94 -0.53
N PRO A 175 -0.28 -5.75 -1.57
CA PRO A 175 -1.35 -5.36 -2.48
C PRO A 175 -2.70 -5.13 -1.78
N LEU A 176 -3.00 -5.85 -0.69
CA LEU A 176 -4.26 -5.67 0.06
C LEU A 176 -4.26 -4.39 0.88
N PHE A 177 -3.10 -4.01 1.42
CA PHE A 177 -2.94 -2.72 2.07
C PHE A 177 -3.01 -1.58 1.05
N ASP A 178 -2.29 -1.66 -0.06
CA ASP A 178 -2.35 -0.66 -1.15
C ASP A 178 -3.79 -0.45 -1.63
N LEU A 179 -4.55 -1.54 -1.78
CA LEU A 179 -5.96 -1.52 -2.13
C LEU A 179 -6.82 -0.76 -1.11
N THR A 180 -6.62 -1.06 0.17
CA THR A 180 -7.36 -0.43 1.26
C THR A 180 -7.02 1.06 1.36
N PHE A 181 -5.75 1.41 1.20
CA PHE A 181 -5.31 2.81 1.16
C PHE A 181 -5.88 3.57 -0.05
N TYR A 182 -6.04 2.89 -1.18
CA TYR A 182 -6.77 3.44 -2.30
C TYR A 182 -8.24 3.72 -1.93
N HIS A 183 -8.96 2.78 -1.34
CA HIS A 183 -10.34 3.02 -0.93
C HIS A 183 -10.47 4.17 0.07
N LEU A 184 -9.58 4.22 1.07
CA LEU A 184 -9.53 5.31 2.04
C LEU A 184 -9.42 6.68 1.39
N SER A 185 -8.67 6.79 0.30
CA SER A 185 -8.49 8.09 -0.36
C SER A 185 -9.77 8.65 -0.97
N PHE A 186 -10.76 7.81 -1.31
CA PHE A 186 -12.06 8.29 -1.79
C PHE A 186 -12.81 9.05 -0.70
N LEU A 187 -12.52 8.77 0.56
CA LEU A 187 -13.12 9.47 1.69
C LEU A 187 -12.60 10.92 1.81
N ASN A 188 -11.46 11.23 1.19
CA ASN A 188 -10.83 12.56 1.27
C ASN A 188 -11.14 13.45 0.06
N ILE A 189 -11.93 12.98 -0.92
CA ILE A 189 -12.29 13.74 -2.13
C ILE A 189 -13.62 14.45 -1.88
N SER A 190 -13.65 15.78 -2.06
CA SER A 190 -14.82 16.63 -1.78
C SER A 190 -16.06 16.30 -2.62
N ASP A 191 -15.85 15.73 -3.81
CA ASP A 191 -16.91 15.48 -4.80
C ASP A 191 -17.61 14.12 -4.62
N VAL A 192 -17.30 13.40 -3.54
CA VAL A 192 -17.88 12.08 -3.28
C VAL A 192 -19.17 12.21 -2.47
N SER A 193 -20.26 11.61 -2.98
CA SER A 193 -21.57 11.65 -2.31
C SER A 193 -21.56 10.91 -0.97
N SER A 194 -22.43 11.33 -0.05
CA SER A 194 -22.58 10.68 1.27
C SER A 194 -22.88 9.18 1.17
N THR A 195 -23.64 8.76 0.15
CA THR A 195 -23.92 7.34 -0.13
C THR A 195 -22.65 6.58 -0.51
N MET A 196 -21.80 7.16 -1.36
CA MET A 196 -20.54 6.52 -1.76
C MET A 196 -19.55 6.43 -0.59
N VAL A 197 -19.46 7.48 0.23
CA VAL A 197 -18.69 7.47 1.48
C VAL A 197 -19.14 6.33 2.40
N ALA A 198 -20.46 6.14 2.56
CA ALA A 198 -21.01 5.05 3.38
C ALA A 198 -20.73 3.66 2.80
N LEU A 199 -20.79 3.49 1.47
CA LEU A 199 -20.44 2.22 0.81
C LEU A 199 -18.96 1.87 1.03
N VAL A 200 -18.07 2.83 0.78
CA VAL A 200 -16.63 2.66 0.93
C VAL A 200 -16.26 2.40 2.39
N SER A 201 -16.79 3.15 3.35
CA SER A 201 -16.47 2.96 4.77
C SER A 201 -16.95 1.61 5.29
N ASN A 202 -18.14 1.14 4.86
CA ASN A 202 -18.62 -0.20 5.16
C ASN A 202 -17.74 -1.29 4.56
N PHE A 203 -17.35 -1.11 3.30
CA PHE A 203 -16.49 -2.07 2.61
C PHE A 203 -15.14 -2.22 3.31
N ILE A 204 -14.48 -1.11 3.64
CA ILE A 204 -13.21 -1.12 4.36
C ILE A 204 -13.38 -1.81 5.73
N ALA A 205 -14.32 -1.34 6.53
CA ALA A 205 -14.45 -1.77 7.92
C ALA A 205 -14.85 -3.25 8.06
N TYR A 206 -15.78 -3.74 7.24
CA TYR A 206 -16.33 -5.09 7.41
C TYR A 206 -15.73 -6.14 6.45
N ASN A 207 -15.16 -5.72 5.32
CA ASN A 207 -14.63 -6.66 4.33
C ASN A 207 -13.09 -6.66 4.28
N GLU A 208 -12.47 -5.49 4.05
CA GLU A 208 -11.01 -5.41 3.89
C GLU A 208 -10.28 -5.65 5.21
N ILE A 209 -10.77 -5.11 6.32
CA ILE A 209 -10.17 -5.35 7.64
C ILE A 209 -10.19 -6.83 8.02
N ASP A 210 -11.30 -7.52 7.76
CA ASP A 210 -11.42 -8.96 8.05
C ASP A 210 -10.38 -9.75 7.25
N LEU A 211 -10.20 -9.44 5.96
CA LEU A 211 -9.19 -10.07 5.10
C LEU A 211 -7.75 -9.76 5.55
N LEU A 212 -7.46 -8.50 5.88
CA LEU A 212 -6.13 -8.08 6.34
C LEU A 212 -5.76 -8.77 7.66
N SER A 213 -6.72 -8.85 8.59
CA SER A 213 -6.57 -9.52 9.87
C SER A 213 -6.31 -11.03 9.71
N GLU A 214 -7.05 -11.68 8.80
CA GLU A 214 -6.81 -13.08 8.44
C GLU A 214 -5.40 -13.27 7.85
N GLY A 215 -4.97 -12.36 6.97
CA GLY A 215 -3.64 -12.36 6.37
C GLY A 215 -2.51 -12.32 7.41
N VAL A 216 -2.55 -11.36 8.33
CA VAL A 216 -1.57 -11.26 9.44
C VAL A 216 -1.55 -12.54 10.28
N SER A 217 -2.74 -13.08 10.56
CA SER A 217 -2.89 -14.31 11.34
C SER A 217 -2.33 -15.55 10.62
N LYS A 218 -2.42 -15.60 9.29
CA LYS A 218 -1.84 -16.64 8.43
C LYS A 218 -0.33 -16.51 8.33
N ILE A 219 0.22 -15.32 8.13
CA ILE A 219 1.69 -15.13 8.12
C ILE A 219 2.27 -15.66 9.45
N SER A 220 1.62 -15.30 10.56
CA SER A 220 2.01 -15.74 11.90
C SER A 220 2.11 -17.27 12.04
N SER A 221 1.25 -18.04 11.36
CA SER A 221 1.29 -19.51 11.45
C SER A 221 2.35 -20.17 10.55
N HIS A 222 2.95 -19.44 9.61
CA HIS A 222 3.92 -19.97 8.64
C HIS A 222 5.37 -19.55 8.93
N LEU A 223 5.61 -18.81 10.01
CA LEU A 223 6.94 -18.30 10.39
C LEU A 223 8.09 -19.32 10.50
N PRO A 224 7.88 -20.57 10.95
CA PRO A 224 8.98 -21.54 11.03
C PRO A 224 9.59 -21.90 9.68
N LEU A 225 8.92 -21.54 8.58
CA LEU A 225 9.27 -21.98 7.23
C LEU A 225 10.15 -20.97 6.48
N ASN A 226 10.19 -19.68 6.89
CA ASN A 226 10.93 -18.65 6.15
C ASN A 226 11.39 -17.46 7.03
N PRO A 227 12.71 -17.20 7.17
CA PRO A 227 13.23 -16.05 7.91
C PRO A 227 12.75 -14.68 7.42
N LEU A 228 12.36 -14.54 6.15
CA LEU A 228 11.81 -13.29 5.59
C LEU A 228 10.40 -13.00 6.12
N ALA A 229 9.64 -14.04 6.47
CA ALA A 229 8.27 -13.91 6.95
C ALA A 229 8.16 -13.11 8.26
N PHE A 230 9.22 -13.03 9.08
CA PHE A 230 9.21 -12.15 10.26
C PHE A 230 9.19 -10.67 9.92
N THR A 231 9.87 -10.29 8.83
CA THR A 231 9.89 -8.91 8.34
C THR A 231 8.53 -8.56 7.75
N ASP A 232 7.96 -9.47 6.96
CA ASP A 232 6.64 -9.30 6.36
C ASP A 232 5.54 -9.27 7.42
N LEU A 233 5.64 -10.12 8.44
CA LEU A 233 4.73 -10.11 9.58
C LEU A 233 4.74 -8.77 10.32
N TYR A 234 5.94 -8.22 10.57
CA TYR A 234 6.07 -6.91 11.20
C TYR A 234 5.40 -5.82 10.34
N PHE A 235 5.69 -5.78 9.04
CA PHE A 235 5.15 -4.75 8.16
C PHE A 235 3.65 -4.85 7.97
N ALA A 236 3.11 -6.05 7.75
CA ALA A 236 1.67 -6.26 7.67
C ALA A 236 0.96 -5.84 8.97
N SER A 237 1.56 -6.16 10.12
CA SER A 237 1.01 -5.77 11.44
C SER A 237 1.05 -4.26 11.66
N ARG A 238 2.16 -3.61 11.26
CA ARG A 238 2.33 -2.15 11.31
C ARG A 238 1.30 -1.44 10.42
N ASP A 239 1.10 -1.92 9.21
CA ASP A 239 0.19 -1.28 8.25
C ASP A 239 -1.27 -1.46 8.68
N LEU A 240 -1.61 -2.61 9.26
CA LEU A 240 -2.91 -2.83 9.88
C LEU A 240 -3.11 -1.89 11.09
N ALA A 241 -2.08 -1.69 11.91
CA ALA A 241 -2.12 -0.73 13.02
C ALA A 241 -2.37 0.72 12.53
N LYS A 242 -1.64 1.17 11.49
CA LYS A 242 -1.82 2.49 10.85
C LYS A 242 -3.23 2.65 10.29
N LEU A 243 -3.78 1.60 9.70
CA LEU A 243 -5.12 1.61 9.14
C LEU A 243 -6.19 1.79 10.24
N ILE A 244 -6.09 1.05 11.35
CA ILE A 244 -7.04 1.20 12.47
C ILE A 244 -6.93 2.60 13.09
N GLU A 245 -5.73 3.16 13.20
CA GLU A 245 -5.55 4.55 13.64
C GLU A 245 -6.34 5.52 12.73
N ILE A 246 -6.24 5.38 11.42
CA ILE A 246 -7.00 6.21 10.46
C ILE A 246 -8.50 6.01 10.63
N ILE A 247 -8.98 4.76 10.71
CA ILE A 247 -10.41 4.43 10.84
C ILE A 247 -10.97 5.01 12.14
N SER A 248 -10.30 4.77 13.27
CA SER A 248 -10.75 5.18 14.61
C SER A 248 -10.69 6.69 14.86
N THR A 249 -9.98 7.44 14.03
CA THR A 249 -9.84 8.91 14.17
C THR A 249 -10.59 9.70 13.11
N SER A 250 -11.01 9.07 12.02
CA SER A 250 -11.73 9.72 10.92
C SER A 250 -13.23 9.82 11.21
N TYR A 251 -13.82 10.97 10.88
CA TYR A 251 -15.27 11.21 11.00
C TYR A 251 -16.10 10.44 9.97
N SER A 252 -15.46 9.91 8.92
CA SER A 252 -16.14 9.14 7.86
C SER A 252 -16.58 7.74 8.32
N PHE A 253 -16.09 7.28 9.47
CA PHE A 253 -16.43 6.00 10.06
C PHE A 253 -17.30 6.18 11.30
N THR A 254 -18.29 5.31 11.43
CA THR A 254 -19.12 5.22 12.62
C THR A 254 -18.36 4.56 13.77
N LEU A 255 -18.89 4.72 14.99
CA LEU A 255 -18.34 4.05 16.16
C LEU A 255 -18.36 2.52 16.00
N GLU A 256 -19.46 1.96 15.49
CA GLU A 256 -19.60 0.52 15.27
C GLU A 256 -18.56 -0.03 14.27
N GLN A 257 -18.32 0.68 13.18
CA GLN A 257 -17.28 0.32 12.20
C GLN A 257 -15.89 0.37 12.82
N SER A 258 -15.62 1.39 13.64
CA SER A 258 -14.34 1.56 14.33
C SER A 258 -14.12 0.46 15.38
N ASP A 259 -15.16 0.11 16.13
CA ASP A 259 -15.13 -0.96 17.13
C ASP A 259 -14.94 -2.32 16.46
N HIS A 260 -15.65 -2.60 15.37
CA HIS A 260 -15.47 -3.81 14.57
C HIS A 260 -14.03 -3.92 14.07
N ALA A 261 -13.52 -2.86 13.43
CA ALA A 261 -12.16 -2.87 12.88
C ALA A 261 -11.10 -3.12 13.96
N THR A 262 -11.27 -2.48 15.12
CA THR A 262 -10.41 -2.66 16.30
C THR A 262 -10.49 -4.10 16.84
N SER A 263 -11.70 -4.64 16.98
CA SER A 263 -11.96 -5.97 17.53
C SER A 263 -11.36 -7.11 16.70
N LYS A 264 -11.29 -6.94 15.37
CA LYS A 264 -10.72 -7.91 14.44
C LYS A 264 -9.21 -7.82 14.35
N SER A 265 -8.70 -6.60 14.34
CA SER A 265 -7.30 -6.35 14.02
C SER A 265 -6.39 -6.49 15.24
N ILE A 266 -6.79 -6.01 16.42
CA ILE A 266 -5.98 -6.08 17.64
C ILE A 266 -5.57 -7.52 17.97
N PRO A 267 -6.47 -8.53 17.98
CA PRO A 267 -6.09 -9.92 18.23
C PRO A 267 -5.05 -10.45 17.23
N SER A 268 -5.17 -10.06 15.96
CA SER A 268 -4.26 -10.49 14.89
C SER A 268 -2.86 -9.89 15.07
N ILE A 269 -2.79 -8.60 15.41
CA ILE A 269 -1.51 -7.92 15.70
C ILE A 269 -0.88 -8.45 17.00
N LEU A 270 -1.68 -8.73 18.04
CA LEU A 270 -1.18 -9.36 19.28
C LEU A 270 -0.62 -10.76 19.03
N LYS A 271 -1.24 -11.53 18.11
CA LYS A 271 -0.69 -12.82 17.67
C LYS A 271 0.66 -12.64 16.98
N ALA A 272 0.78 -11.64 16.10
CA ALA A 272 2.02 -11.31 15.44
C ALA A 272 3.12 -10.90 16.43
N GLU A 273 2.80 -10.04 17.41
CA GLU A 273 3.71 -9.63 18.48
C GLU A 273 4.28 -10.84 19.24
N LYS A 274 3.40 -11.76 19.66
CA LYS A 274 3.79 -12.98 20.40
C LYS A 274 4.72 -13.88 19.60
N GLU A 275 4.44 -14.07 18.32
CA GLU A 275 5.32 -14.88 17.49
C GLU A 275 6.67 -14.19 17.22
N LEU A 276 6.69 -12.88 17.01
CA LEU A 276 7.94 -12.12 16.93
C LEU A 276 8.77 -12.25 18.22
N GLU A 277 8.13 -12.15 19.38
CA GLU A 277 8.77 -12.29 20.69
C GLU A 277 9.37 -13.68 20.89
N LYS A 278 8.57 -14.73 20.64
CA LYS A 278 8.99 -16.14 20.70
C LYS A 278 10.21 -16.44 19.84
N HIS A 279 10.36 -15.75 18.71
CA HIS A 279 11.46 -15.93 17.78
C HIS A 279 12.60 -14.89 17.97
N GLY A 280 12.64 -14.18 19.10
CA GLY A 280 13.72 -13.28 19.46
C GLY A 280 13.76 -11.99 18.64
N ARG A 281 12.65 -11.59 18.02
CA ARG A 281 12.50 -10.34 17.23
C ARG A 281 12.10 -9.18 18.14
N GLN A 282 12.85 -8.99 19.23
CA GLN A 282 12.52 -8.09 20.33
C GLN A 282 12.21 -6.65 19.88
N ARG A 283 12.89 -6.15 18.84
CA ARG A 283 12.68 -4.78 18.34
C ARG A 283 11.34 -4.59 17.66
N GLN A 284 10.98 -5.50 16.76
CA GLN A 284 9.67 -5.52 16.11
C GLN A 284 8.55 -5.70 17.15
N THR A 285 8.78 -6.57 18.14
CA THR A 285 7.86 -6.76 19.28
C THR A 285 7.61 -5.46 20.04
N ILE A 286 8.66 -4.75 20.46
CA ILE A 286 8.52 -3.48 21.21
C ILE A 286 7.76 -2.43 20.37
N ALA A 287 8.10 -2.29 19.09
CA ALA A 287 7.42 -1.36 18.20
C ALA A 287 5.91 -1.67 18.07
N LEU A 288 5.53 -2.93 17.85
CA LEU A 288 4.12 -3.34 17.79
C LEU A 288 3.39 -3.13 19.11
N ARG A 289 4.05 -3.41 20.24
CA ARG A 289 3.45 -3.22 21.57
C ARG A 289 3.07 -1.77 21.83
N ILE A 290 3.93 -0.83 21.43
CA ILE A 290 3.64 0.62 21.52
C ILE A 290 2.49 1.02 20.61
N MET A 291 2.48 0.54 19.36
CA MET A 291 1.39 0.81 18.42
C MET A 291 0.05 0.34 18.97
N LEU A 292 0.00 -0.89 19.50
CA LEU A 292 -1.20 -1.46 20.09
C LEU A 292 -1.69 -0.68 21.29
N LYS A 293 -0.77 -0.25 22.15
CA LYS A 293 -1.14 0.58 23.31
C LYS A 293 -1.68 1.92 22.83
N TYR A 294 -0.99 2.59 21.91
CA TYR A 294 -1.46 3.83 21.30
C TYR A 294 -2.87 3.71 20.70
N ILE A 295 -3.17 2.65 19.94
CA ILE A 295 -4.51 2.43 19.36
C ILE A 295 -5.57 2.25 20.44
N LYS A 296 -5.24 1.53 21.52
CA LYS A 296 -6.22 1.17 22.55
C LYS A 296 -6.54 2.31 23.51
N ASP A 297 -5.52 3.01 24.00
CA ASP A 297 -5.66 4.00 25.08
C ASP A 297 -4.85 5.29 24.86
N ARG A 298 -4.19 5.41 23.70
CA ARG A 298 -3.27 6.51 23.35
C ARG A 298 -2.17 6.74 24.38
N ASN A 299 -1.86 5.77 25.24
CA ASN A 299 -0.89 5.89 26.31
C ASN A 299 0.38 5.12 25.96
N THR A 300 1.50 5.82 25.85
CA THR A 300 2.80 5.20 25.51
C THR A 300 3.90 5.45 26.54
N GLU A 301 3.55 5.97 27.73
CA GLU A 301 4.53 6.52 28.69
C GLU A 301 5.49 5.48 29.28
N GLU A 302 5.06 4.23 29.44
CA GLU A 302 5.86 3.19 30.09
C GLU A 302 7.03 2.69 29.23
N PHE A 303 7.02 2.97 27.93
CA PHE A 303 7.95 2.37 26.98
C PHE A 303 9.24 3.13 26.77
N TYR A 304 9.38 4.36 27.32
CA TYR A 304 10.60 5.16 27.18
C TYR A 304 11.88 4.40 27.61
N LYS A 305 11.76 3.48 28.57
CA LYS A 305 12.88 2.68 29.10
C LYS A 305 13.46 1.70 28.08
N GLU A 306 12.68 1.28 27.09
CA GLU A 306 13.10 0.35 26.03
C GLU A 306 13.98 1.02 24.96
N TYR A 307 14.16 2.35 25.04
CA TYR A 307 14.99 3.13 24.12
C TYR A 307 16.40 2.56 23.95
N TYR A 308 17.05 2.11 25.02
CA TYR A 308 18.43 1.62 24.96
C TYR A 308 18.59 0.34 24.13
N ILE A 309 17.55 -0.48 24.05
CA ILE A 309 17.51 -1.72 23.26
C ILE A 309 17.28 -1.40 21.77
N MET A 310 16.52 -0.34 21.51
CA MET A 310 16.09 0.08 20.19
C MET A 310 17.15 0.97 19.48
N ARG A 311 17.83 1.88 20.21
CA ARG A 311 18.77 2.88 19.65
C ARG A 311 20.02 2.34 18.95
N GLN A 312 20.36 1.06 19.16
CA GLN A 312 21.55 0.47 18.55
C GLN A 312 21.38 0.24 17.04
N ILE A 313 20.10 0.11 16.63
CA ILE A 313 19.49 -0.13 15.31
C ILE A 313 18.85 1.06 14.58
N HIS A 314 19.45 1.74 13.59
CA HIS A 314 18.74 2.77 12.80
C HIS A 314 17.84 2.16 11.70
N ASP A 315 16.88 1.30 12.08
CA ASP A 315 15.98 0.60 11.14
C ASP A 315 14.54 1.13 11.18
N VAL A 316 13.65 0.52 10.37
CA VAL A 316 12.25 0.97 10.24
C VAL A 316 11.46 0.76 11.53
N ALA A 317 11.74 -0.30 12.29
CA ALA A 317 11.05 -0.55 13.55
C ALA A 317 11.40 0.51 14.60
N PHE A 318 12.65 0.98 14.60
CA PHE A 318 13.07 2.12 15.41
C PHE A 318 12.32 3.41 15.07
N LYS A 319 12.18 3.73 13.78
CA LYS A 319 11.44 4.93 13.33
C LYS A 319 9.97 4.88 13.72
N ASP A 320 9.31 3.75 13.49
CA ASP A 320 7.90 3.59 13.84
C ASP A 320 7.71 3.63 15.39
N TYR A 321 8.60 3.01 16.16
CA TYR A 321 8.63 3.13 17.63
C TYR A 321 8.65 4.59 18.07
N LEU A 322 9.58 5.38 17.53
CA LEU A 322 9.76 6.78 17.91
C LEU A 322 8.53 7.62 17.53
N TYR A 323 7.98 7.38 16.35
CA TYR A 323 6.78 8.05 15.86
C TYR A 323 5.59 7.84 16.78
N TYR A 324 5.26 6.58 17.10
CA TYR A 324 4.10 6.26 17.94
C TYR A 324 4.30 6.67 19.39
N LEU A 325 5.52 6.52 19.92
CA LEU A 325 5.87 7.01 21.24
C LEU A 325 5.70 8.54 21.30
N TYR A 326 6.16 9.28 20.30
CA TYR A 326 6.00 10.73 20.26
C TYR A 326 4.51 11.13 20.21
N LYS A 327 3.73 10.55 19.30
CA LYS A 327 2.30 10.87 19.14
C LYS A 327 1.45 10.55 20.37
N GLY A 328 1.76 9.48 21.09
CA GLY A 328 1.00 9.02 22.26
C GLY A 328 1.45 9.62 23.59
N SER A 329 2.60 10.30 23.62
CA SER A 329 3.16 10.78 24.88
C SER A 329 2.74 12.22 25.21
N ARG A 330 2.76 12.56 26.50
CA ARG A 330 2.57 13.94 26.96
C ARG A 330 3.64 14.88 26.41
N ARG A 331 3.31 16.17 26.40
CA ARG A 331 4.19 17.24 25.89
C ARG A 331 5.57 17.25 26.56
N GLU A 332 5.67 16.89 27.82
CA GLU A 332 6.94 16.79 28.56
C GLU A 332 7.83 15.69 27.97
N ILE A 333 7.28 14.50 27.73
CA ILE A 333 8.00 13.38 27.12
C ILE A 333 8.35 13.70 25.66
N GLN A 334 7.43 14.34 24.90
CA GLN A 334 7.72 14.80 23.55
C GLN A 334 8.90 15.78 23.51
N LYS A 335 8.98 16.71 24.47
CA LYS A 335 10.13 17.61 24.63
C LYS A 335 11.41 16.84 24.96
N GLU A 336 11.35 15.86 25.85
CA GLU A 336 12.52 15.02 26.16
C GLU A 336 12.96 14.20 24.93
N LEU A 337 12.02 13.63 24.17
CA LEU A 337 12.32 12.94 22.92
C LEU A 337 12.98 13.89 21.91
N CYS A 338 12.47 15.10 21.74
CA CYS A 338 13.08 16.08 20.83
C CYS A 338 14.45 16.59 21.28
N LYS A 339 14.80 16.49 22.57
CA LYS A 339 16.15 16.77 23.07
C LYS A 339 17.14 15.64 22.80
N LEU A 340 16.69 14.46 22.40
CA LEU A 340 17.57 13.32 22.09
C LEU A 340 18.34 13.50 20.77
N GLU A 341 18.61 14.75 20.34
CA GLU A 341 19.26 15.16 19.08
C GLU A 341 20.30 14.16 18.57
N LYS A 342 19.79 13.24 17.76
CA LYS A 342 20.45 12.48 16.72
C LYS A 342 19.44 12.44 15.58
N GLU A 343 19.95 12.46 14.36
CA GLU A 343 19.33 12.77 13.05
C GLU A 343 17.92 12.17 12.75
N GLU A 344 17.38 11.32 13.61
CA GLU A 344 16.20 10.48 13.39
C GLU A 344 14.87 11.08 13.89
N LEU A 345 14.90 11.98 14.87
CA LEU A 345 13.70 12.70 15.36
C LEU A 345 13.56 14.11 14.75
N ALA A 346 14.56 14.59 14.02
CA ALA A 346 14.56 15.93 13.44
C ALA A 346 13.35 16.20 12.52
N GLU A 347 12.93 15.19 11.75
CA GLU A 347 11.74 15.27 10.88
C GLU A 347 10.42 15.41 11.66
N LEU A 348 10.36 14.91 12.90
CA LEU A 348 9.17 14.91 13.75
C LEU A 348 9.13 16.09 14.74
N CYS A 349 10.28 16.67 15.04
CA CYS A 349 10.43 17.77 16.00
C CYS A 349 10.37 19.16 15.38
N ASN A 350 10.35 19.28 14.05
CA ASN A 350 10.12 20.55 13.36
C ASN A 350 8.65 20.94 13.44
N PHE A 351 8.37 21.92 14.29
CA PHE A 351 7.05 22.52 14.49
C PHE A 351 6.51 23.14 13.18
N THR A 352 5.25 22.83 12.84
CA THR A 352 4.37 23.74 12.10
C THR A 352 3.49 24.49 13.09
#